data_AF-A0A2D6FKQ8-F1
#
_entry.id   AF-A0A2D6FKQ8-F1
#
_cell.length_a   1.000
_cell.length_b   1.000
_cell.length_c   1.000
_cell.angle_alpha   90.00
_cell.angle_beta   90.00
_cell.angle_gamma   90.00
#
_symmetry.space_group_name_H-M   'P 1'
#
loop_
_entity.id
_entity.type
_entity.pdbx_description
1 polymer ?
#
loop_
_entity_poly.entity_id
_entity_poly.type
_entity_poly.pdbx_seq_one_letter_code
_entity_poly.pdbx_strand_id
1 'polypeptide(L)' 'MAKAKRVVQKHHISYDPEITVNIYKGEHWLCTQLQRRKYISKGFVKTLRVWLALNGENAVEVKHARN' A
#
# COMPACT_ATOMS: atom_id res chain seq x y z
N MET A 1 -10.73 -20.19 15.85
CA MET A 1 -11.28 -18.97 15.21
C MET A 1 -10.86 -18.98 13.74
N ALA A 2 -11.80 -18.88 12.80
CA ALA A 2 -11.44 -18.81 11.38
C ALA A 2 -10.63 -17.54 11.11
N LYS A 3 -9.47 -17.67 10.45
CA LYS A 3 -8.61 -16.54 10.08
C LYS A 3 -9.41 -15.64 9.12
N ALA A 4 -9.71 -14.41 9.54
CA ALA A 4 -10.45 -13.46 8.70
C ALA A 4 -9.73 -13.32 7.35
N LYS A 5 -10.46 -13.54 6.24
CA LYS A 5 -9.90 -13.37 4.90
C LYS A 5 -9.43 -11.92 4.76
N ARG A 6 -8.18 -11.73 4.33
CA ARG A 6 -7.64 -10.39 4.06
C ARG A 6 -8.43 -9.78 2.90
N VAL A 7 -9.04 -8.62 3.13
CA VAL A 7 -9.79 -7.89 2.10
C VAL A 7 -8.80 -7.17 1.19
N VAL A 8 -8.95 -7.38 -0.12
CA VAL A 8 -8.15 -6.73 -1.18
C VAL A 8 -8.97 -5.58 -1.77
N GLN A 9 -8.33 -4.44 -2.03
CA GLN A 9 -8.93 -3.27 -2.65
C GLN A 9 -8.02 -2.71 -3.75
N LYS A 10 -8.64 -2.12 -4.76
CA LYS A 10 -7.94 -1.41 -5.84
C LYS A 10 -7.64 0.03 -5.39
N HIS A 11 -6.39 0.47 -5.55
CA HIS A 11 -5.92 1.80 -5.17
C HIS A 11 -5.32 2.53 -6.37
N HIS A 12 -5.67 3.80 -6.55
CA HIS A 12 -5.10 4.69 -7.56
C HIS A 12 -3.77 5.28 -7.09
N ILE A 13 -2.69 4.96 -7.81
CA ILE A 13 -1.36 5.57 -7.61
C ILE A 13 -1.26 6.86 -8.41
N SER A 14 -1.79 6.86 -9.63
CA SER A 14 -1.84 8.02 -10.52
C SER A 14 -3.19 8.04 -11.22
N TYR A 15 -3.72 9.23 -11.49
CA TYR A 15 -4.95 9.42 -12.26
C TYR A 15 -4.67 9.80 -13.72
N ASP A 16 -3.49 10.35 -14.02
CA ASP A 16 -3.07 10.69 -15.38
C ASP A 16 -1.54 10.46 -15.55
N PRO A 17 -1.10 9.39 -16.24
CA PRO A 17 -1.92 8.28 -16.73
C PRO A 17 -2.57 7.52 -15.55
N GLU A 18 -3.71 6.86 -15.79
CA GLU A 18 -4.39 6.08 -14.76
C GLU A 18 -3.58 4.82 -14.41
N ILE A 19 -3.05 4.75 -13.18
CA ILE A 19 -2.29 3.61 -12.67
C ILE A 19 -2.96 3.15 -11.39
N THR A 20 -3.36 1.87 -11.36
CA THR A 20 -4.05 1.26 -10.23
C THR A 20 -3.40 -0.05 -9.82
N VAL A 21 -3.42 -0.33 -8.51
CA VAL A 21 -2.82 -1.55 -7.92
C VAL A 21 -3.78 -2.21 -6.94
N ASN A 22 -3.63 -3.52 -6.76
CA ASN A 22 -4.35 -4.26 -5.74
C ASN A 22 -3.52 -4.33 -4.47
N ILE A 23 -4.10 -3.89 -3.35
CA ILE A 23 -3.46 -3.87 -2.04
C ILE A 23 -4.45 -4.33 -0.96
N TYR A 24 -3.96 -4.67 0.22
CA TYR A 24 -4.85 -5.00 1.33
C TYR A 24 -5.59 -3.76 1.86
N LYS A 25 -6.79 -3.94 2.42
CA LYS A 25 -7.62 -2.84 2.95
C LYS A 25 -6.88 -1.94 3.96
N GLY A 26 -6.04 -2.53 4.81
CA GLY A 26 -5.22 -1.75 5.76
C GLY A 26 -4.19 -0.86 5.06
N GLU A 27 -3.57 -1.36 4.00
CA GLU A 27 -2.60 -0.63 3.18
C GLU A 27 -3.28 0.46 2.37
N HIS A 28 -4.48 0.19 1.83
CA HIS A 28 -5.28 1.21 1.16
C HIS A 28 -5.54 2.41 2.07
N TRP A 29 -5.96 2.18 3.31
CA TRP A 29 -6.15 3.25 4.27
C TRP A 29 -4.85 4.03 4.54
N LEU A 30 -3.72 3.34 4.68
CA LEU A 30 -2.41 3.97 4.90
C LEU A 30 -1.99 4.85 3.72
N CYS A 31 -2.13 4.37 2.49
CA CYS A 31 -1.87 5.16 1.28
C CYS A 31 -2.76 6.41 1.21
N THR A 32 -4.05 6.26 1.51
CA THR A 32 -4.98 7.41 1.60
C THR A 32 -4.54 8.42 2.66
N GLN A 33 -4.06 7.98 3.83
CA GLN A 33 -3.57 8.90 4.85
C GLN A 33 -2.31 9.63 4.40
N LEU A 34 -1.37 8.93 3.75
CA LEU A 34 -0.15 9.55 3.22
C LEU A 34 -0.46 10.61 2.16
N GLN A 35 -1.38 10.34 1.24
CA GLN A 35 -1.82 11.29 0.20
C GLN A 35 -2.40 12.59 0.79
N ARG A 36 -3.03 12.53 1.97
CA ARG A 36 -3.60 13.71 2.64
C ARG A 36 -2.58 14.55 3.41
N ARG A 37 -1.34 14.08 3.60
CA ARG A 37 -0.33 14.79 4.39
C ARG A 37 0.42 15.80 3.53
N LYS A 38 0.34 17.08 3.90
CA LYS A 38 1.10 18.16 3.27
C LYS A 38 2.58 18.21 3.70
N TYR A 39 2.86 17.83 4.95
CA TYR A 39 4.21 17.90 5.53
C TYR A 39 4.69 16.52 5.92
N ILE A 40 5.79 16.09 5.31
CA ILE A 40 6.44 14.80 5.57
C ILE A 40 7.92 15.08 5.87
N SER A 41 8.43 14.56 6.98
CA SER A 41 9.82 14.77 7.37
C SER A 41 10.77 13.94 6.50
N LYS A 42 11.97 14.49 6.21
CA LYS A 42 13.03 13.74 5.50
C LYS A 42 13.41 12.45 6.24
N GLY A 43 13.36 12.46 7.57
CA GLY A 43 13.63 11.28 8.42
C GLY A 43 12.62 10.15 8.18
N PHE A 44 11.33 10.47 8.11
CA PHE A 44 10.29 9.49 7.81
C PHE A 44 10.50 8.83 6.43
N VAL A 45 10.81 9.63 5.40
CA VAL A 45 11.12 9.11 4.06
C VAL A 45 12.35 8.20 4.07
N LYS A 46 13.40 8.55 4.82
CA LYS A 46 14.59 7.69 4.98
C LYS A 46 14.22 6.35 5.61
N THR A 47 13.43 6.37 6.69
CA THR A 47 12.97 5.14 7.37
C THR A 47 12.15 4.26 6.43
N LEU A 48 11.22 4.84 5.66
CA LEU A 48 10.44 4.08 4.68
C LEU A 48 11.31 3.43 3.61
N ARG A 49 12.33 4.13 3.10
CA ARG A 49 13.26 3.55 2.11
C ARG A 49 14.05 2.37 2.68
N VAL A 50 14.52 2.47 3.92
CA VAL A 50 15.21 1.36 4.59
C VAL A 50 14.25 0.17 4.76
N TRP A 51 13.03 0.43 5.22
CA TRP A 51 12.03 -0.62 5.37
C TRP A 51 11.72 -1.32 4.04
N LEU A 52 11.55 -0.56 2.96
CA LEU A 52 11.34 -1.12 1.61
C LEU A 52 12.54 -1.96 1.14
N ALA A 53 13.77 -1.53 1.39
CA ALA A 53 14.96 -2.30 1.01
C ALA A 53 15.03 -3.64 1.76
N LEU A 54 14.62 -3.67 3.04
CA LEU A 54 14.65 -4.89 3.85
C LEU A 54 13.49 -5.86 3.57
N ASN A 55 12.36 -5.36 3.07
CA ASN A 55 11.14 -6.17 2.94
C ASN A 55 10.66 -6.33 1.49
N GLY A 56 11.24 -5.59 0.54
CA GLY A 56 10.78 -5.55 -0.86
C GLY A 56 10.77 -6.92 -1.53
N GLU A 57 11.78 -7.75 -1.28
CA GLU A 57 11.85 -9.11 -1.83
C GLU A 57 10.79 -10.06 -1.24
N ASN A 58 10.30 -9.76 -0.04
CA ASN A 58 9.24 -10.53 0.62
C ASN A 58 7.83 -10.08 0.20
N ALA A 59 7.72 -9.01 -0.58
CA ALA A 59 6.44 -8.49 -1.03
C ALA A 59 5.78 -9.47 -2.00
N VAL A 60 4.51 -9.77 -1.75
CA VAL A 60 3.71 -10.67 -2.59
C VAL A 60 2.76 -9.87 -3.46
N GLU A 61 2.64 -10.27 -4.72
CA GLU A 61 1.61 -9.72 -5.60
C GLU A 61 0.23 -10.16 -5.12
N VAL A 62 -0.61 -9.19 -4.76
CA VAL A 62 -1.97 -9.48 -4.31
C VAL A 62 -2.90 -9.52 -5.52
N LYS A 63 -3.42 -10.71 -5.83
CA LYS A 63 -4.45 -10.88 -6.87
C LYS A 63 -5.84 -10.69 -6.27
N HIS A 64 -6.80 -10.23 -7.07
CA HIS A 64 -8.18 -10.10 -6.62
C HIS A 64 -8.69 -11.45 -6.09
N ALA A 65 -9.28 -11.45 -4.89
CA ALA A 65 -10.17 -12.52 -4.52
C ALA A 65 -11.41 -12.40 -5.41
N ARG A 66 -11.55 -13.28 -6.42
CA ARG A 66 -12.84 -13.49 -7.09
C ARG A 66 -13.86 -13.80 -5.99
N ASN A 67 -14.87 -12.95 -5.85
CA ASN A 67 -16.15 -13.36 -5.27
C ASN A 67 -16.93 -14.08 -6.36
#